data_AF-A0A8C5CE38-F1
#
_entry.id   AF-A0A8C5CE38-F1
#
_cell.length_a   1.000
_cell.length_b   1.000
_cell.length_c   1.000
_cell.angle_alpha   90.00
_cell.angle_beta   90.00
_cell.angle_gamma   90.00
#
_symmetry.space_group_name_H-M   'P 1'
#
loop_
_entity.id
_entity.type
_entity.pdbx_description
1 polymer ?
#
loop_
_entity_poly.entity_id
_entity_poly.type
_entity_poly.pdbx_seq_one_letter_code
_entity_poly.pdbx_strand_id
1 'polypeptide(L)'
;MSRVSRHFQEQIVLGLCESVQFGPLCSGNSANTRRSSDRHGEGRFGAQRQGRTHKGLDILCSDGSNVLAPFDVQLNGKLTVYADPTNAQTAINKGINLRGEGLCFKLFYVDPVQTTGTIRKGQKIGTMLPMQTVYPGIQSHVHVQMCDKSDPTPHF
;
A
#
# COMPACT_ATOMS: atom_id res chain seq x y z
N MET A 1 -1.59 -67.54 -9.37
CA MET A 1 -1.19 -66.38 -10.19
C MET A 1 -2.45 -65.67 -10.68
N SER A 2 -2.87 -64.57 -10.06
CA SER A 2 -3.69 -63.58 -10.77
C SER A 2 -3.52 -62.23 -10.07
N ARG A 3 -3.18 -61.22 -10.87
CA ARG A 3 -2.65 -59.92 -10.45
C ARG A 3 -3.76 -59.06 -9.83
N VAL A 4 -3.42 -58.47 -8.69
CA VAL A 4 -4.13 -57.34 -8.10
C VAL A 4 -3.84 -56.11 -8.96
N SER A 5 -4.85 -55.52 -9.60
CA SER A 5 -4.72 -54.22 -10.26
C SER A 5 -5.34 -53.17 -9.34
N ARG A 6 -4.51 -52.52 -8.50
CA ARG A 6 -4.91 -51.32 -7.76
C ARG A 6 -4.66 -50.14 -8.68
N HIS A 7 -5.72 -49.49 -9.13
CA HIS A 7 -5.63 -48.15 -9.69
C HIS A 7 -5.18 -47.20 -8.58
N PHE A 8 -3.94 -46.75 -8.66
CA PHE A 8 -3.48 -45.54 -7.99
C PHE A 8 -4.09 -44.36 -8.76
N GLN A 9 -5.09 -43.70 -8.18
CA GLN A 9 -5.44 -42.34 -8.58
C GLN A 9 -4.41 -41.40 -7.94
N GLU A 10 -3.52 -40.84 -8.75
CA GLU A 10 -2.70 -39.70 -8.34
C GLU A 10 -3.63 -38.51 -8.07
N GLN A 11 -3.71 -38.09 -6.81
CA GLN A 11 -4.29 -36.81 -6.45
C GLN A 11 -3.26 -35.72 -6.76
N ILE A 12 -3.48 -35.01 -7.86
CA ILE A 12 -2.79 -33.76 -8.16
C ILE A 12 -3.27 -32.73 -7.13
N VAL A 13 -2.44 -32.46 -6.11
CA VAL A 13 -2.62 -31.32 -5.21
C VAL A 13 -2.20 -30.06 -5.98
N LEU A 14 -3.16 -29.39 -6.61
CA LEU A 14 -2.97 -28.04 -7.12
C LEU A 14 -2.81 -27.10 -5.92
N GLY A 15 -1.56 -26.81 -5.53
CA GLY A 15 -1.25 -25.79 -4.54
C GLY A 15 -1.68 -24.42 -5.05
N LEU A 16 -2.79 -23.90 -4.52
CA LEU A 16 -3.14 -22.49 -4.68
C LEU A 16 -2.09 -21.66 -3.94
N CYS A 17 -1.21 -21.01 -4.66
CA CYS A 17 -0.39 -19.95 -4.09
C CYS A 17 -1.34 -18.76 -3.86
N GLU A 18 -1.93 -18.67 -2.67
CA GLU A 18 -2.72 -17.50 -2.30
C GLU A 18 -1.78 -16.29 -2.30
N SER A 19 -1.98 -15.40 -3.28
CA SER A 19 -1.29 -14.10 -3.31
C SER A 19 -1.68 -13.31 -2.07
N VAL A 20 -0.70 -12.75 -1.36
CA VAL A 20 -0.94 -11.87 -0.21
C VAL A 20 -1.83 -10.69 -0.62
N GLN A 21 -2.88 -10.45 0.15
CA GLN A 21 -3.83 -9.35 -0.06
C GLN A 21 -3.73 -8.33 1.07
N PHE A 22 -3.73 -7.04 0.71
CA PHE A 22 -3.73 -5.95 1.68
C PHE A 22 -5.11 -5.87 2.36
N GLY A 23 -5.13 -5.95 3.69
CA GLY A 23 -6.29 -5.50 4.45
C GLY A 23 -6.56 -4.00 4.30
N PRO A 24 -7.66 -3.49 4.87
CA PRO A 24 -8.01 -2.08 4.82
C PRO A 24 -6.86 -1.18 5.28
N LEU A 25 -6.43 -0.25 4.43
CA LEU A 25 -5.36 0.71 4.74
C LEU A 25 -5.87 1.98 5.41
N CYS A 26 -7.14 2.33 5.21
CA CYS A 26 -7.71 3.56 5.74
C CYS A 26 -9.00 3.27 6.49
N SER A 27 -9.17 3.85 7.68
CA SER A 27 -10.34 3.59 8.53
C SER A 27 -11.68 3.94 7.88
N GLY A 28 -11.70 4.84 6.90
CA GLY A 28 -12.89 5.23 6.13
C GLY A 28 -13.05 4.51 4.79
N ASN A 29 -12.19 3.54 4.46
CA ASN A 29 -12.17 2.87 3.15
C ASN A 29 -11.81 1.39 3.31
N SER A 30 -12.77 0.58 3.71
CA SER A 30 -12.59 -0.87 3.91
C SER A 30 -12.30 -1.64 2.63
N ALA A 31 -12.71 -1.12 1.48
CA ALA A 31 -12.53 -1.76 0.18
C ALA A 31 -11.18 -1.42 -0.48
N ASN A 32 -10.33 -0.61 0.15
CA ASN A 32 -9.12 -0.06 -0.47
C ASN A 32 -9.39 0.55 -1.86
N THR A 33 -10.50 1.29 -1.98
CA THR A 33 -10.88 1.96 -3.22
C THR A 33 -9.72 2.80 -3.75
N ARG A 34 -9.29 2.51 -4.98
CA ARG A 34 -8.23 3.26 -5.66
C ARG A 34 -8.71 4.66 -6.05
N ARG A 35 -7.84 5.66 -5.88
CA ARG A 35 -8.02 6.98 -6.46
C ARG A 35 -8.20 6.90 -7.97
N SER A 36 -9.23 7.61 -8.46
CA SER A 36 -9.56 7.69 -9.88
C SER A 36 -8.79 8.83 -10.56
N SER A 37 -9.39 9.47 -11.56
CA SER A 37 -8.82 10.66 -12.20
C SER A 37 -9.32 11.92 -11.49
N ASP A 38 -8.43 12.86 -11.26
CA ASP A 38 -8.76 14.24 -10.87
C ASP A 38 -7.83 15.23 -11.60
N ARG A 39 -7.95 16.52 -11.29
CA ARG A 39 -7.15 17.57 -11.93
C ARG A 39 -5.63 17.46 -11.71
N HIS A 40 -5.20 16.62 -10.76
CA HIS A 40 -3.79 16.36 -10.44
C HIS A 40 -3.30 15.03 -11.02
N GLY A 41 -4.13 14.31 -11.78
CA GLY A 41 -3.80 13.07 -12.48
C GLY A 41 -4.56 11.85 -11.95
N GLU A 42 -3.99 10.67 -12.20
CA GLU A 42 -4.61 9.38 -11.90
C GLU A 42 -3.87 8.58 -10.81
N GLY A 43 -4.62 7.85 -9.99
CA GLY A 43 -4.08 7.06 -8.88
C GLY A 43 -3.55 5.66 -9.20
N ARG A 44 -3.69 5.18 -10.44
CA ARG A 44 -3.24 3.83 -10.82
C ARG A 44 -1.73 3.74 -11.03
N PHE A 45 -1.17 2.55 -10.85
CA PHE A 45 0.21 2.26 -11.24
C PHE A 45 0.40 2.52 -12.74
N GLY A 46 1.58 3.06 -13.11
CA GLY A 46 1.91 3.38 -14.49
C GLY A 46 1.23 4.64 -15.06
N ALA A 47 0.38 5.34 -14.29
CA ALA A 47 -0.20 6.61 -14.71
C ALA A 47 0.89 7.64 -15.07
N GLN A 48 0.63 8.49 -16.07
CA GLN A 48 1.61 9.49 -16.51
C GLN A 48 1.81 10.58 -15.44
N ARG A 49 3.06 11.06 -15.32
CA ARG A 49 3.52 12.11 -14.41
C ARG A 49 4.63 12.93 -15.09
N GLN A 50 4.30 13.99 -15.84
CA GLN A 50 5.25 14.92 -16.49
C GLN A 50 6.64 14.31 -16.82
N GLY A 51 6.69 13.39 -17.80
CA GLY A 51 7.93 12.72 -18.24
C GLY A 51 8.35 11.49 -17.41
N ARG A 52 7.57 11.09 -16.40
CA ARG A 52 7.76 9.90 -15.56
C ARG A 52 6.46 9.11 -15.44
N THR A 53 6.53 7.91 -14.89
CA THR A 53 5.38 7.07 -14.54
C THR A 53 5.15 7.03 -13.03
N HIS A 54 3.90 6.86 -12.64
CA HIS A 54 3.48 6.62 -11.28
C HIS A 54 3.94 5.24 -10.82
N LYS A 55 4.75 5.19 -9.75
CA LYS A 55 5.44 3.97 -9.28
C LYS A 55 4.72 3.26 -8.13
N GLY A 56 3.50 3.69 -7.84
CA GLY A 56 2.70 3.15 -6.77
C GLY A 56 1.22 3.14 -7.14
N LEU A 57 0.40 2.88 -6.12
CA LEU A 57 -1.04 2.86 -6.20
C LEU A 57 -1.59 3.77 -5.11
N ASP A 58 -2.46 4.69 -5.50
CA ASP A 58 -3.08 5.65 -4.59
C ASP A 58 -4.39 5.06 -4.08
N ILE A 59 -4.46 4.78 -2.78
CA ILE A 59 -5.65 4.26 -2.10
C ILE A 59 -6.34 5.39 -1.37
N LEU A 60 -7.63 5.61 -1.66
CA LEU A 60 -8.40 6.71 -1.09
C LEU A 60 -8.33 6.69 0.44
N CYS A 61 -7.99 7.84 1.01
CA CYS A 61 -7.95 8.05 2.44
C CYS A 61 -8.05 9.53 2.75
N SER A 62 -9.10 9.94 3.46
CA SER A 62 -9.33 11.34 3.79
C SER A 62 -8.25 11.87 4.73
N ASP A 63 -7.88 13.14 4.56
CA ASP A 63 -6.97 13.86 5.46
C ASP A 63 -7.35 13.64 6.93
N GLY A 64 -6.38 13.36 7.79
CA GLY A 64 -6.60 13.10 9.22
C GLY A 64 -7.12 11.69 9.56
N SER A 65 -7.47 10.86 8.58
CA SER A 65 -7.93 9.48 8.84
C SER A 65 -6.83 8.60 9.41
N ASN A 66 -7.23 7.55 10.15
CA ASN A 66 -6.29 6.55 10.61
C ASN A 66 -5.85 5.67 9.43
N VAL A 67 -4.53 5.54 9.27
CA VAL A 67 -3.91 4.57 8.38
C VAL A 67 -3.63 3.30 9.18
N LEU A 68 -4.14 2.17 8.70
CA LEU A 68 -4.14 0.89 9.42
C LEU A 68 -3.14 -0.09 8.82
N ALA A 69 -2.65 -1.01 9.64
CA ALA A 69 -1.81 -2.10 9.19
C ALA A 69 -2.63 -3.12 8.38
N PRO A 70 -2.27 -3.37 7.11
CA PRO A 70 -3.04 -4.28 6.23
C PRO A 70 -2.91 -5.75 6.66
N PHE A 71 -1.82 -6.07 7.34
CA PHE A 71 -1.46 -7.35 7.96
C PHE A 71 -0.43 -7.04 9.07
N ASP A 72 0.13 -8.06 9.73
CA ASP A 72 1.19 -7.84 10.70
C ASP A 72 2.45 -7.31 10.00
N VAL A 73 2.94 -6.15 10.45
CA VAL A 73 4.04 -5.44 9.79
C VAL A 73 5.17 -5.10 10.75
N GLN A 74 6.40 -5.21 10.26
CA GLN A 74 7.59 -4.63 10.83
C GLN A 74 7.84 -3.26 10.20
N LEU A 75 8.02 -2.24 11.05
CA LEU A 75 8.39 -0.90 10.65
C LEU A 75 9.90 -0.78 10.53
N ASN A 76 10.36 -0.22 9.42
CA ASN A 76 11.76 -0.14 9.01
C ASN A 76 12.22 1.31 8.76
N GLY A 77 11.79 2.22 9.64
CA GLY A 77 12.22 3.62 9.63
C GLY A 77 11.37 4.52 8.76
N LYS A 78 11.33 5.80 9.18
CA LYS A 78 10.69 6.90 8.44
C LYS A 78 11.33 7.12 7.07
N LEU A 79 10.59 7.74 6.16
CA LEU A 79 11.10 8.27 4.90
C LEU A 79 10.53 9.67 4.64
N THR A 80 11.25 10.46 3.86
CA THR A 80 10.73 11.67 3.21
C THR A 80 10.28 11.31 1.79
N VAL A 81 9.16 11.90 1.36
CA VAL A 81 8.54 11.65 0.05
C VAL A 81 9.20 12.50 -1.04
N TYR A 82 9.53 13.74 -0.70
CA TYR A 82 10.18 14.72 -1.56
C TYR A 82 11.60 14.98 -1.05
N ALA A 83 12.58 14.93 -1.98
CA ALA A 83 13.96 15.30 -1.70
C ALA A 83 14.07 16.81 -1.40
N ASP A 84 13.46 17.63 -2.27
CA ASP A 84 13.47 19.09 -2.19
C ASP A 84 12.01 19.61 -2.17
N PRO A 85 11.33 19.57 -1.01
CA PRO A 85 9.93 19.98 -0.91
C PRO A 85 9.78 21.50 -1.07
N THR A 86 8.70 21.93 -1.71
CA THR A 86 8.21 23.31 -1.53
C THR A 86 7.71 23.52 -0.09
N ASN A 87 7.55 24.79 0.32
CA ASN A 87 7.00 25.12 1.65
C ASN A 87 5.66 24.41 1.93
N ALA A 88 4.79 24.29 0.93
CA ALA A 88 3.53 23.56 1.06
C ALA A 88 3.77 22.05 1.20
N GLN A 89 4.65 21.46 0.38
CA GLN A 89 4.92 20.02 0.40
C GLN A 89 5.52 19.52 1.72
N THR A 90 6.20 20.39 2.48
CA THR A 90 6.68 20.05 3.84
C THR A 90 5.56 19.53 4.74
N ALA A 91 4.32 20.00 4.58
CA ALA A 91 3.16 19.56 5.35
C ALA A 91 2.80 18.08 5.15
N ILE A 92 3.20 17.48 4.02
CA ILE A 92 2.91 16.08 3.68
C ILE A 92 4.19 15.26 3.42
N ASN A 93 5.38 15.77 3.78
CA ASN A 93 6.66 15.15 3.44
C ASN A 93 7.09 14.05 4.43
N LYS A 94 6.18 13.15 4.80
CA LYS A 94 6.48 12.00 5.68
C LYS A 94 5.90 10.71 5.11
N GLY A 95 6.56 9.61 5.46
CA GLY A 95 6.09 8.27 5.21
C GLY A 95 6.85 7.25 6.06
N ILE A 96 6.59 5.98 5.80
CA ILE A 96 7.14 4.87 6.57
C ILE A 96 7.49 3.69 5.64
N ASN A 97 8.61 3.02 5.91
CA ASN A 97 8.97 1.76 5.25
C ASN A 97 8.45 0.58 6.07
N LEU A 98 7.84 -0.41 5.42
CA LEU A 98 7.26 -1.58 6.07
C LEU A 98 7.69 -2.88 5.40
N ARG A 99 7.68 -3.96 6.18
CA ARG A 99 7.74 -5.34 5.70
C ARG A 99 6.70 -6.19 6.42
N GLY A 100 6.14 -7.18 5.76
CA GLY A 100 5.18 -8.12 6.34
C GLY A 100 4.65 -9.05 5.26
N GLU A 101 4.28 -10.28 5.62
CA GLU A 101 3.77 -11.29 4.66
C GLU A 101 4.70 -11.49 3.44
N GLY A 102 6.02 -11.44 3.64
CA GLY A 102 6.99 -11.54 2.54
C GLY A 102 7.08 -10.32 1.62
N LEU A 103 6.27 -9.28 1.84
CA LEU A 103 6.28 -8.05 1.07
C LEU A 103 7.18 -6.97 1.69
N CYS A 104 7.70 -6.08 0.83
CA CYS A 104 8.38 -4.86 1.23
C CYS A 104 7.71 -3.69 0.51
N PHE A 105 7.20 -2.73 1.27
CA PHE A 105 6.45 -1.60 0.72
C PHE A 105 6.63 -0.33 1.56
N LYS A 106 6.19 0.78 0.99
CA LYS A 106 6.26 2.12 1.53
C LYS A 106 4.86 2.70 1.54
N LEU A 107 4.54 3.44 2.61
CA LEU A 107 3.35 4.29 2.66
C LEU A 107 3.82 5.74 2.71
N PHE A 108 3.39 6.54 1.74
CA PHE A 108 3.66 7.98 1.71
C PHE A 108 2.46 8.77 2.22
N TYR A 109 2.72 10.00 2.65
CA TYR A 109 1.74 10.94 3.18
C TYR A 109 1.10 10.47 4.50
N VAL A 110 1.87 9.74 5.31
CA VAL A 110 1.44 9.22 6.61
C VAL A 110 2.35 9.77 7.69
N ASP A 111 1.77 10.29 8.77
CA ASP A 111 2.48 10.59 10.02
C ASP A 111 2.44 9.35 10.92
N PRO A 112 3.53 8.57 11.01
CA PRO A 112 3.51 7.29 11.70
C PRO A 112 3.48 7.47 13.22
N VAL A 113 2.75 6.60 13.93
CA VAL A 113 2.70 6.61 15.41
C VAL A 113 4.04 6.22 16.04
N GLN A 114 4.81 5.38 15.34
CA GLN A 114 6.17 4.98 15.67
C GLN A 114 6.88 4.59 14.36
N THR A 115 8.22 4.56 14.34
CA THR A 115 8.98 4.34 13.09
C THR A 115 9.74 3.02 13.05
N THR A 116 9.78 2.29 14.16
CA THR A 116 10.41 0.98 14.31
C THR A 116 9.50 0.07 15.15
N GLY A 117 9.82 -1.22 15.19
CA GLY A 117 9.01 -2.23 15.89
C GLY A 117 7.88 -2.81 15.03
N THR A 118 6.98 -3.56 15.65
CA THR A 118 5.90 -4.28 14.97
C THR A 118 4.54 -3.69 15.25
N ILE A 119 3.65 -3.66 14.26
CA ILE A 119 2.24 -3.30 14.38
C ILE A 119 1.40 -4.46 13.84
N ARG A 120 0.39 -4.89 14.59
CA ARG A 120 -0.49 -5.98 14.18
C ARG A 120 -1.55 -5.50 13.18
N LYS A 121 -2.06 -6.42 12.37
CA LYS A 121 -3.16 -6.17 11.43
C LYS A 121 -4.31 -5.38 12.07
N GLY A 122 -4.80 -4.39 11.35
CA GLY A 122 -5.90 -3.51 11.76
C GLY A 122 -5.52 -2.45 12.81
N GLN A 123 -4.34 -2.53 13.42
CA GLN A 123 -3.87 -1.46 14.32
C GLN A 123 -3.38 -0.25 13.52
N LYS A 124 -3.41 0.92 14.17
CA LYS A 124 -3.01 2.19 13.56
C LYS A 124 -1.50 2.24 13.30
N ILE A 125 -1.11 2.38 12.04
CA ILE A 125 0.26 2.74 11.62
C ILE A 125 0.50 4.24 11.81
N GLY A 126 -0.48 5.07 11.50
CA GLY A 126 -0.30 6.51 11.46
C GLY A 126 -1.56 7.27 11.11
N THR A 127 -1.41 8.57 10.91
CA THR A 127 -2.48 9.47 10.49
C THR A 127 -2.20 9.98 9.08
N MET A 128 -3.22 10.01 8.23
CA MET A 128 -3.13 10.59 6.88
C MET A 128 -2.84 12.09 6.97
N LEU A 129 -1.77 12.54 6.31
CA LEU A 129 -1.32 13.94 6.31
C LEU A 129 -2.29 14.85 5.51
N PRO A 130 -2.28 16.18 5.73
CA PRO A 130 -3.29 17.10 5.17
C PRO A 130 -3.04 17.42 3.69
N MET A 131 -3.33 16.47 2.81
CA MET A 131 -3.07 16.55 1.37
C MET A 131 -3.85 17.67 0.68
N GLN A 132 -5.07 18.00 1.13
CA GLN A 132 -5.88 19.07 0.56
C GLN A 132 -5.21 20.45 0.69
N THR A 133 -4.36 20.64 1.69
CA THR A 133 -3.65 21.92 1.88
C THR A 133 -2.54 22.13 0.86
N VAL A 134 -2.00 21.03 0.30
CA VAL A 134 -0.91 21.04 -0.68
C VAL A 134 -1.46 20.92 -2.10
N TYR A 135 -2.45 20.06 -2.30
CA TYR A 135 -3.09 19.83 -3.59
C TYR A 135 -4.61 19.94 -3.45
N PRO A 136 -5.18 21.15 -3.35
CA PRO A 136 -6.63 21.30 -3.20
C PRO A 136 -7.38 20.57 -4.31
N GLY A 137 -8.47 19.87 -3.99
CA GLY A 137 -9.29 19.15 -4.96
C GLY A 137 -8.67 17.87 -5.52
N ILE A 138 -7.54 17.41 -4.97
CA ILE A 138 -7.07 16.04 -5.19
C ILE A 138 -8.01 15.06 -4.46
N GLN A 139 -8.13 13.83 -4.94
CA GLN A 139 -8.69 12.78 -4.10
C GLN A 139 -7.63 12.37 -3.07
N SER A 140 -7.78 12.74 -1.80
CA SER A 140 -6.81 12.41 -0.75
C SER A 140 -6.58 10.89 -0.66
N HIS A 141 -5.32 10.49 -0.53
CA HIS A 141 -4.94 9.08 -0.63
C HIS A 141 -3.65 8.76 0.13
N VAL A 142 -3.52 7.52 0.58
CA VAL A 142 -2.21 6.94 0.91
C VAL A 142 -1.61 6.40 -0.38
N HIS A 143 -0.37 6.81 -0.69
CA HIS A 143 0.37 6.24 -1.81
C HIS A 143 1.13 5.00 -1.34
N VAL A 144 0.79 3.86 -1.91
CA VAL A 144 1.41 2.56 -1.64
C VAL A 144 2.44 2.26 -2.72
N GLN A 145 3.67 1.96 -2.34
CA GLN A 145 4.73 1.65 -3.29
C GLN A 145 5.57 0.47 -2.83
N MET A 146 5.68 -0.55 -3.68
CA MET A 146 6.60 -1.66 -3.44
C MET A 146 8.04 -1.15 -3.39
N CYS A 147 8.89 -1.76 -2.55
CA CYS A 147 10.26 -1.31 -2.37
C CYS A 147 11.08 -1.35 -3.66
N ASP A 148 10.84 -2.36 -4.50
CA ASP A 148 11.43 -2.57 -5.82
C ASP A 148 10.74 -1.76 -6.94
N LYS A 149 9.65 -1.04 -6.63
CA LYS A 149 8.82 -0.26 -7.54
C LYS A 149 8.03 -1.11 -8.56
N SER A 150 7.82 -2.40 -8.26
CA SER A 150 6.86 -3.25 -8.97
C SER A 150 5.42 -2.78 -8.76
N ASP A 151 4.51 -3.28 -9.60
CA ASP A 151 3.09 -2.96 -9.53
C ASP A 151 2.45 -3.58 -8.27
N PRO A 152 1.93 -2.76 -7.32
CA PRO A 152 1.28 -3.28 -6.12
C PRO A 152 -0.15 -3.79 -6.38
N THR A 153 -0.75 -3.52 -7.55
CA THR A 153 -2.16 -3.81 -7.86
C THR A 153 -2.58 -5.26 -7.62
N PRO A 154 -1.77 -6.31 -7.88
CA PRO A 154 -2.16 -7.69 -7.59
C PRO A 154 -2.45 -8.01 -6.11
N HIS A 155 -2.09 -7.10 -5.19
CA HIS A 155 -2.32 -7.25 -3.76
C HIS A 155 -3.56 -6.49 -3.23
N PHE A 156 -4.42 -5.98 -4.13
CA PHE A 156 -5.63 -5.20 -3.84
C PHE A 156 -6.81 -5.70 -4.66
#